data_AF-A0A212QWR2-F1
#
_entry.id   AF-A0A212QWR2-F1
#
_cell.length_a   1.000
_cell.length_b   1.000
_cell.length_c   1.000
_cell.angle_alpha   90.00
_cell.angle_beta   90.00
_cell.angle_gamma   90.00
#
_symmetry.space_group_name_H-M   'P 1'
#
loop_
_entity.id
_entity.type
_entity.pdbx_description
1 polymer ?
#
loop_
_entity_poly.entity_id
_entity_poly.type
_entity_poly.pdbx_seq_one_letter_code
_entity_poly.pdbx_strand_id
1 'polypeptide(L)'
;MAFTVEDLRDLAELLRAHPEWREPLWALLAAEEVRRMPERMERGFRRAARLILALYRAQRRQARETDARLAEMAEAIHRLGETVRHLAETVHGLAEAQRRTEENLQRLSEAFVTHHQEFLAYQAQTEARLAELNATVGNLAEVVQDLSGTIHSLAEAQRRTEENLQRLTEAFAAHRQEFLEHGAETDRRFAEMAEAIRNLSEAFTAHRQEFLEHRAETERRFAELAEAQRRTEESLAAHRAETDRRFAELAQAQRRTEETLQHVLLRQEQFQRTLDRFGQIVGVTVEGQMVEAVQRYLAERGYVLLEPIATLAIDRIGELDGIARVRGPDGEEAWFIISVKARLGPRAVHDFADLLRNAAVQEALRAYGVRGPVLPLIFGVVLDRRALELAREARIGLLLQAQGELVAPQPWALEATGNSEDP
;
A
#
# COMPACT_ATOMS: atom_id res chain seq x y z
N MET A 1 -258.83 39.62 -49.57
CA MET A 1 -258.50 39.26 -50.96
C MET A 1 -257.06 39.65 -51.16
N ALA A 2 -256.20 38.66 -51.03
CA ALA A 2 -254.85 38.84 -50.53
C ALA A 2 -253.93 37.99 -51.37
N PHE A 3 -252.92 38.64 -51.93
CA PHE A 3 -251.80 38.04 -52.62
C PHE A 3 -251.36 36.75 -51.90
N THR A 4 -251.48 35.60 -52.56
CA THR A 4 -251.10 34.31 -51.97
C THR A 4 -249.76 33.82 -52.52
N VAL A 5 -249.32 32.68 -52.01
CA VAL A 5 -248.05 32.06 -52.37
C VAL A 5 -248.01 31.62 -53.84
N GLU A 6 -249.16 31.44 -54.52
CA GLU A 6 -249.24 31.17 -55.96
C GLU A 6 -248.94 32.41 -56.82
N ASP A 7 -249.44 33.59 -56.44
CA ASP A 7 -249.11 34.88 -57.12
C ASP A 7 -247.61 35.21 -57.05
N LEU A 8 -246.92 34.76 -55.99
CA LEU A 8 -245.48 34.93 -55.77
C LEU A 8 -244.65 33.93 -56.61
N ARG A 9 -245.23 32.78 -56.94
CA ARG A 9 -244.64 31.77 -57.82
C ARG A 9 -244.76 32.19 -59.28
N ASP A 10 -245.90 32.74 -59.68
CA ASP A 10 -246.13 33.29 -61.02
C ASP A 10 -245.23 34.50 -61.31
N LEU A 11 -245.00 35.38 -60.33
CA LEU A 11 -244.03 36.48 -60.44
C LEU A 11 -242.59 35.97 -60.65
N ALA A 12 -242.21 34.88 -59.99
CA ALA A 12 -240.89 34.27 -60.13
C ALA A 12 -240.70 33.55 -61.48
N GLU A 13 -241.77 33.03 -62.10
CA GLU A 13 -241.74 32.50 -63.47
C GLU A 13 -241.68 33.62 -64.52
N LEU A 14 -242.44 34.72 -64.36
CA LEU A 14 -242.36 35.91 -65.23
C LEU A 14 -240.98 36.59 -65.19
N LEU A 15 -240.38 36.69 -64.00
CA LEU A 15 -239.00 37.17 -63.83
C LEU A 15 -237.95 36.18 -64.36
N ARG A 16 -238.32 34.93 -64.65
CA ARG A 16 -237.46 33.99 -65.37
C ARG A 16 -237.61 34.06 -66.89
N ALA A 17 -238.82 34.34 -67.39
CA ALA A 17 -239.09 34.50 -68.81
C ALA A 17 -238.59 35.85 -69.37
N HIS A 18 -238.59 36.92 -68.57
CA HIS A 18 -238.13 38.27 -68.95
C HIS A 18 -236.90 38.69 -68.13
N PRO A 19 -235.66 38.30 -68.54
CA PRO A 19 -234.44 38.66 -67.84
C PRO A 19 -234.20 40.18 -67.76
N GLU A 20 -234.76 40.97 -68.69
CA GLU A 20 -234.77 42.43 -68.69
C GLU A 20 -235.48 43.06 -67.48
N TRP A 21 -236.36 42.31 -66.79
CA TRP A 21 -237.08 42.80 -65.60
C TRP A 21 -236.35 42.51 -64.28
N ARG A 22 -235.29 41.69 -64.31
CA ARG A 22 -234.51 41.38 -63.10
C ARG A 22 -233.68 42.56 -62.62
N GLU A 23 -233.10 43.33 -63.53
CA GLU A 23 -232.24 44.47 -63.21
C GLU A 23 -233.03 45.65 -62.57
N PRO A 24 -234.22 46.05 -63.08
CA PRO A 24 -235.07 47.05 -62.44
C PRO A 24 -235.61 46.61 -61.06
N LEU A 25 -235.94 45.33 -60.90
CA LEU A 25 -236.41 44.79 -59.62
C LEU A 25 -235.27 44.67 -58.59
N TRP A 26 -234.04 44.31 -59.03
CA TRP A 26 -232.83 44.32 -58.19
C TRP A 26 -232.46 45.73 -57.72
N ALA A 27 -232.72 46.76 -58.52
CA ALA A 27 -232.50 48.15 -58.12
C ALA A 27 -233.49 48.65 -57.04
N LEU A 28 -234.74 48.16 -57.03
CA LEU A 28 -235.79 48.51 -56.05
C LEU A 28 -235.66 47.75 -54.71
N LEU A 29 -235.10 46.53 -54.72
CA LEU A 29 -234.94 45.69 -53.51
C LEU A 29 -233.56 45.83 -52.83
N ALA A 30 -232.52 46.26 -53.56
CA ALA A 30 -231.17 46.36 -52.99
C ALA A 30 -230.98 47.66 -52.20
N ALA A 31 -230.87 47.56 -50.87
CA ALA A 31 -230.45 48.66 -50.00
C ALA A 31 -229.03 49.17 -50.36
N GLU A 32 -228.82 50.47 -50.16
CA GLU A 32 -227.67 51.30 -50.58
C GLU A 32 -226.26 50.71 -50.28
N GLU A 33 -226.13 49.81 -49.30
CA GLU A 33 -224.87 49.28 -48.79
C GLU A 33 -224.17 48.28 -49.74
N VAL A 34 -224.93 47.51 -50.52
CA VAL A 34 -224.35 46.52 -51.45
C VAL A 34 -223.69 47.20 -52.66
N ARG A 35 -224.09 48.44 -52.97
CA ARG A 35 -223.62 49.20 -54.13
C ARG A 35 -222.17 49.73 -53.99
N ARG A 36 -221.62 49.86 -52.76
CA ARG A 36 -220.27 50.45 -52.49
C ARG A 36 -219.13 49.45 -52.23
N MET A 37 -219.39 48.14 -52.31
CA MET A 37 -218.39 47.10 -51.99
C MET A 37 -217.13 47.06 -52.91
N PRO A 38 -217.21 47.27 -54.24
CA PRO A 38 -216.06 47.11 -55.15
C PRO A 38 -214.87 48.05 -54.84
N GLU A 39 -215.14 49.31 -54.50
CA GLU A 39 -214.10 50.32 -54.22
C GLU A 39 -213.32 50.06 -52.91
N ARG A 40 -213.92 49.32 -51.96
CA ARG A 40 -213.23 48.94 -50.72
C ARG A 40 -212.20 47.84 -50.98
N MET A 41 -212.55 46.83 -51.80
CA MET A 41 -211.64 45.72 -52.13
C MET A 41 -210.40 46.21 -52.90
N GLU A 42 -210.55 47.10 -53.88
CA GLU A 42 -209.42 47.58 -54.69
C GLU A 42 -208.38 48.37 -53.87
N ARG A 43 -208.85 49.17 -52.89
CA ARG A 43 -207.98 49.86 -51.93
C ARG A 43 -207.19 48.87 -51.06
N GLY A 44 -207.82 47.77 -50.65
CA GLY A 44 -207.17 46.68 -49.92
C GLY A 44 -206.05 46.02 -50.72
N PHE A 45 -206.33 45.65 -51.98
CA PHE A 45 -205.34 45.00 -52.86
C PHE A 45 -204.12 45.90 -53.15
N ARG A 46 -204.31 47.20 -53.42
CA ARG A 46 -203.19 48.14 -53.65
C ARG A 46 -202.29 48.27 -52.42
N ARG A 47 -202.85 48.21 -51.20
CA ARG A 47 -202.07 48.28 -49.96
C ARG A 47 -201.25 47.01 -49.74
N ALA A 48 -201.83 45.84 -49.99
CA ALA A 48 -201.13 44.56 -49.90
C ALA A 48 -199.96 44.46 -50.88
N ALA A 49 -200.16 44.86 -52.15
CA ALA A 49 -199.10 44.82 -53.17
C ALA A 49 -197.87 45.68 -52.81
N ARG A 50 -198.07 46.86 -52.20
CA ARG A 50 -196.96 47.71 -51.73
C ARG A 50 -196.14 47.06 -50.62
N LEU A 51 -196.80 46.42 -49.66
CA LEU A 51 -196.13 45.75 -48.53
C LEU A 51 -195.31 44.55 -49.00
N ILE A 52 -195.85 43.74 -49.92
CA ILE A 52 -195.15 42.59 -50.49
C ILE A 52 -193.89 43.05 -51.24
N LEU A 53 -193.97 44.10 -52.05
CA LEU A 53 -192.81 44.63 -52.78
C LEU A 53 -191.75 45.24 -51.84
N ALA A 54 -192.17 45.88 -50.75
CA ALA A 54 -191.26 46.42 -49.73
C ALA A 54 -190.51 45.31 -49.00
N LEU A 55 -191.22 44.24 -48.60
CA LEU A 55 -190.62 43.05 -47.98
C LEU A 55 -189.63 42.36 -48.91
N TYR A 56 -190.00 42.13 -50.18
CA TYR A 56 -189.10 41.53 -51.16
C TYR A 56 -187.82 42.35 -51.37
N ARG A 57 -187.93 43.69 -51.43
CA ARG A 57 -186.75 44.58 -51.55
C ARG A 57 -185.87 44.56 -50.30
N ALA A 58 -186.47 44.55 -49.11
CA ALA A 58 -185.73 44.46 -47.85
C ALA A 58 -184.95 43.13 -47.76
N GLN A 59 -185.61 42.03 -48.11
CA GLN A 59 -184.98 40.70 -48.12
C GLN A 59 -183.84 40.61 -49.15
N ARG A 60 -183.99 41.21 -50.33
CA ARG A 60 -182.92 41.24 -51.35
C ARG A 60 -181.73 42.12 -50.95
N ARG A 61 -181.97 43.19 -50.17
CA ARG A 61 -180.89 44.01 -49.58
C ARG A 61 -180.11 43.20 -48.53
N GLN A 62 -180.81 42.55 -47.62
CA GLN A 62 -180.19 41.74 -46.58
C GLN A 62 -179.35 40.59 -47.16
N ALA A 63 -179.85 39.91 -48.20
CA ALA A 63 -179.09 38.86 -48.90
C ALA A 63 -177.79 39.40 -49.55
N ARG A 64 -177.82 40.60 -50.14
CA ARG A 64 -176.61 41.23 -50.71
C ARG A 64 -175.61 41.65 -49.64
N GLU A 65 -176.06 42.14 -48.49
CA GLU A 65 -175.17 42.46 -47.36
C GLU A 65 -174.51 41.21 -46.78
N THR A 66 -175.24 40.09 -46.68
CA THR A 66 -174.66 38.82 -46.21
C THR A 66 -173.63 38.27 -47.20
N ASP A 67 -173.90 38.33 -48.51
CA ASP A 67 -172.94 37.90 -49.53
C ASP A 67 -171.68 38.78 -49.54
N ALA A 68 -171.83 40.10 -49.37
CA ALA A 68 -170.70 41.02 -49.27
C ALA A 68 -169.82 40.73 -48.04
N ARG A 69 -170.42 40.49 -46.87
CA ARG A 69 -169.69 40.11 -45.65
C ARG A 69 -168.97 38.77 -45.81
N LEU A 70 -169.60 37.79 -46.47
CA LEU A 70 -168.96 36.50 -46.75
C LEU A 70 -167.78 36.64 -47.73
N ALA A 71 -167.89 37.53 -48.72
CA ALA A 71 -166.80 37.83 -49.64
C ALA A 71 -165.62 38.52 -48.92
N GLU A 72 -165.88 39.53 -48.09
CA GLU A 72 -164.86 40.17 -47.26
C GLU A 72 -164.19 39.16 -46.31
N MET A 73 -164.98 38.27 -45.71
CA MET A 73 -164.46 37.23 -44.82
C MET A 73 -163.62 36.20 -45.58
N ALA A 74 -164.03 35.80 -46.78
CA ALA A 74 -163.24 34.92 -47.65
C ALA A 74 -161.92 35.56 -48.07
N GLU A 75 -161.93 36.87 -48.38
CA GLU A 75 -160.72 37.62 -48.73
C GLU A 75 -159.79 37.79 -47.51
N ALA A 76 -160.34 38.06 -46.32
CA ALA A 76 -159.58 38.10 -45.08
C ALA A 76 -158.94 36.75 -44.74
N ILE A 77 -159.67 35.64 -44.94
CA ILE A 77 -159.15 34.28 -44.77
C ILE A 77 -158.04 34.00 -45.81
N HIS A 78 -158.19 34.48 -47.05
CA HIS A 78 -157.15 34.32 -48.07
C HIS A 78 -155.87 35.06 -47.69
N ARG A 79 -155.98 36.35 -47.28
CA ARG A 79 -154.84 37.15 -46.80
C ARG A 79 -154.18 36.50 -45.59
N LEU A 80 -154.96 35.97 -44.64
CA LEU A 80 -154.44 35.19 -43.52
C LEU A 80 -153.67 33.95 -44.02
N GLY A 81 -154.23 33.20 -44.97
CA GLY A 81 -153.56 32.06 -45.59
C GLY A 81 -152.23 32.41 -46.26
N GLU A 82 -152.13 33.58 -46.91
CA GLU A 82 -150.89 34.09 -47.50
C GLU A 82 -149.87 34.50 -46.42
N THR A 83 -150.29 35.19 -45.36
CA THR A 83 -149.39 35.56 -44.26
C THR A 83 -148.86 34.32 -43.52
N VAL A 84 -149.69 33.30 -43.30
CA VAL A 84 -149.30 32.03 -42.71
C VAL A 84 -148.29 31.31 -43.62
N ARG A 85 -148.49 31.35 -44.95
CA ARG A 85 -147.55 30.77 -45.91
C ARG A 85 -146.18 31.47 -45.88
N HIS A 86 -146.16 32.81 -45.91
CA HIS A 86 -144.92 33.57 -45.80
C HIS A 86 -144.23 33.33 -44.45
N LEU A 87 -145.00 33.26 -43.35
CA LEU A 87 -144.44 32.92 -42.04
C LEU A 87 -143.81 31.52 -42.04
N ALA A 88 -144.49 30.53 -42.63
CA ALA A 88 -143.95 29.18 -42.77
C ALA A 88 -142.65 29.16 -43.59
N GLU A 89 -142.58 29.92 -44.69
CA GLU A 89 -141.36 30.09 -45.49
C GLU A 89 -140.22 30.75 -44.70
N THR A 90 -140.51 31.80 -43.92
CA THR A 90 -139.48 32.45 -43.09
C THR A 90 -139.00 31.56 -41.94
N VAL A 91 -139.89 30.80 -41.31
CA VAL A 91 -139.53 29.82 -40.27
C VAL A 91 -138.69 28.70 -40.89
N HIS A 92 -139.02 28.25 -42.09
CA HIS A 92 -138.21 27.27 -42.80
C HIS A 92 -136.82 27.82 -43.14
N GLY A 93 -136.72 29.04 -43.69
CA GLY A 93 -135.46 29.70 -43.96
C GLY A 93 -134.61 29.94 -42.71
N LEU A 94 -135.25 30.28 -41.58
CA LEU A 94 -134.57 30.42 -40.29
C LEU A 94 -134.08 29.07 -39.76
N ALA A 95 -134.87 28.01 -39.89
CA ALA A 95 -134.47 26.66 -39.50
C ALA A 95 -133.29 26.15 -40.36
N GLU A 96 -133.30 26.42 -41.66
CA GLU A 96 -132.16 26.11 -42.54
C GLU A 96 -130.92 26.94 -42.19
N ALA A 97 -131.08 28.23 -41.90
CA ALA A 97 -129.98 29.08 -41.46
C ALA A 97 -129.40 28.60 -40.11
N GLN A 98 -130.26 28.22 -39.16
CA GLN A 98 -129.85 27.65 -37.88
C GLN A 98 -129.10 26.33 -38.08
N ARG A 99 -129.63 25.43 -38.91
CA ARG A 99 -128.95 24.17 -39.24
C ARG A 99 -127.56 24.41 -39.84
N ARG A 100 -127.42 25.39 -40.75
CA ARG A 100 -126.11 25.77 -41.31
C ARG A 100 -125.16 26.32 -40.25
N THR A 101 -125.66 27.10 -39.29
CA THR A 101 -124.83 27.58 -38.18
C THR A 101 -124.39 26.46 -37.25
N GLU A 102 -125.27 25.49 -36.96
CA GLU A 102 -124.94 24.30 -36.17
C GLU A 102 -123.89 23.44 -36.89
N GLU A 103 -124.06 23.20 -38.19
CA GLU A 103 -123.08 22.47 -39.02
C GLU A 103 -121.71 23.19 -39.05
N ASN A 104 -121.69 24.52 -39.15
CA ASN A 104 -120.44 25.29 -39.12
C ASN A 104 -119.76 25.27 -37.75
N LEU A 105 -120.54 25.38 -36.66
CA LEU A 105 -120.03 25.27 -35.30
C LEU A 105 -119.45 23.89 -35.02
N GLN A 106 -120.10 22.84 -35.53
CA GLN A 106 -119.60 21.48 -35.42
C GLN A 106 -118.28 21.30 -36.16
N ARG A 107 -118.16 21.78 -37.40
CA ARG A 107 -116.90 21.77 -38.14
C ARG A 107 -115.79 22.56 -37.44
N LEU A 108 -116.12 23.71 -36.86
CA LEU A 108 -115.16 24.52 -36.10
C LEU A 108 -114.71 23.80 -34.82
N SER A 109 -115.64 23.16 -34.12
CA SER A 109 -115.34 22.34 -32.94
C SER A 109 -114.44 21.16 -33.29
N GLU A 110 -114.74 20.44 -34.37
CA GLU A 110 -113.92 19.34 -34.86
C GLU A 110 -112.51 19.82 -35.23
N ALA A 111 -112.39 20.92 -35.99
CA ALA A 111 -111.09 21.52 -36.33
C ALA A 111 -110.31 21.99 -35.09
N PHE A 112 -110.98 22.57 -34.09
CA PHE A 112 -110.35 22.99 -32.84
C PHE A 112 -109.82 21.79 -32.04
N VAL A 113 -110.60 20.70 -31.96
CA VAL A 113 -110.16 19.46 -31.29
C VAL A 113 -108.96 18.87 -32.02
N THR A 114 -108.98 18.79 -33.35
CA THR A 114 -107.84 18.31 -34.14
C THR A 114 -106.60 19.18 -33.92
N HIS A 115 -106.71 20.50 -34.05
CA HIS A 115 -105.57 21.41 -33.84
C HIS A 115 -105.06 21.36 -32.40
N HIS A 116 -105.94 21.24 -31.41
CA HIS A 116 -105.52 21.08 -30.01
C HIS A 116 -104.77 19.76 -29.79
N GLN A 117 -105.23 18.66 -30.39
CA GLN A 117 -104.52 17.37 -30.36
C GLN A 117 -103.16 17.45 -31.06
N GLU A 118 -103.08 18.10 -32.22
CA GLU A 118 -101.82 18.33 -32.92
C GLU A 118 -100.86 19.20 -32.09
N PHE A 119 -101.36 20.25 -31.45
CA PHE A 119 -100.57 21.10 -30.57
C PHE A 119 -100.03 20.32 -29.36
N LEU A 120 -100.87 19.50 -28.71
CA LEU A 120 -100.43 18.64 -27.61
C LEU A 120 -99.38 17.61 -28.07
N ALA A 121 -99.55 17.03 -29.26
CA ALA A 121 -98.57 16.12 -29.84
C ALA A 121 -97.24 16.80 -30.13
N TYR A 122 -97.26 18.02 -30.70
CA TYR A 122 -96.07 18.83 -30.88
C TYR A 122 -95.39 19.15 -29.55
N GLN A 123 -96.16 19.59 -28.55
CA GLN A 123 -95.63 19.90 -27.23
C GLN A 123 -94.94 18.68 -26.61
N ALA A 124 -95.60 17.52 -26.62
CA ALA A 124 -95.04 16.26 -26.14
C ALA A 124 -93.76 15.86 -26.90
N GLN A 125 -93.69 16.09 -28.21
CA GLN A 125 -92.49 15.81 -29.00
C GLN A 125 -91.33 16.75 -28.62
N THR A 126 -91.59 18.04 -28.38
CA THR A 126 -90.57 18.97 -27.88
C THR A 126 -90.10 18.60 -26.48
N GLU A 127 -91.00 18.24 -25.58
CA GLU A 127 -90.65 17.79 -24.22
C GLU A 127 -89.80 16.52 -24.27
N ALA A 128 -90.13 15.57 -25.14
CA ALA A 128 -89.33 14.37 -25.37
C ALA A 128 -87.93 14.70 -25.91
N ARG A 129 -87.82 15.61 -26.90
CA ARG A 129 -86.52 16.07 -27.43
C ARG A 129 -85.69 16.80 -26.37
N LEU A 130 -86.32 17.61 -25.52
CA LEU A 130 -85.63 18.28 -24.41
C LEU A 130 -85.15 17.29 -23.35
N ALA A 131 -85.95 16.26 -23.06
CA ALA A 131 -85.54 15.19 -22.14
C ALA A 131 -84.34 14.39 -22.68
N GLU A 132 -84.35 14.05 -23.98
CA GLU A 132 -83.21 13.39 -24.64
C GLU A 132 -81.96 14.29 -24.66
N LEU A 133 -82.12 15.57 -24.97
CA LEU A 133 -81.02 16.53 -24.91
C LEU A 133 -80.45 16.64 -23.49
N ASN A 134 -81.30 16.72 -22.46
CA ASN A 134 -80.84 16.76 -21.07
C ASN A 134 -80.11 15.47 -20.67
N ALA A 135 -80.58 14.31 -21.12
CA ALA A 135 -79.89 13.03 -20.88
C ALA A 135 -78.52 12.99 -21.54
N THR A 136 -78.41 13.44 -22.80
CA THR A 136 -77.12 13.51 -23.51
C THR A 136 -76.16 14.51 -22.88
N VAL A 137 -76.65 15.67 -22.43
CA VAL A 137 -75.86 16.65 -21.66
C VAL A 137 -75.39 16.05 -20.32
N GLY A 138 -76.25 15.29 -19.63
CA GLY A 138 -75.89 14.58 -18.41
C GLY A 138 -74.77 13.56 -18.63
N ASN A 139 -74.89 12.72 -19.67
CA ASN A 139 -73.84 11.77 -20.05
C ASN A 139 -72.52 12.47 -20.42
N LEU A 140 -72.60 13.59 -21.14
CA LEU A 140 -71.42 14.38 -21.49
C LEU A 140 -70.73 14.96 -20.24
N ALA A 141 -71.52 15.43 -19.27
CA ALA A 141 -70.98 15.93 -18.01
C ALA A 141 -70.25 14.84 -17.22
N GLU A 142 -70.77 13.62 -17.18
CA GLU A 142 -70.11 12.47 -16.56
C GLU A 142 -68.78 12.13 -17.26
N VAL A 143 -68.78 12.08 -18.60
CA VAL A 143 -67.54 11.86 -19.38
C VAL A 143 -66.50 12.95 -19.13
N VAL A 144 -66.91 14.22 -19.03
CA VAL A 144 -66.01 15.34 -18.72
C VAL A 144 -65.45 15.23 -17.30
N GLN A 145 -66.25 14.77 -16.34
CA GLN A 145 -65.81 14.54 -14.98
C GLN A 145 -64.80 13.38 -14.89
N ASP A 146 -65.05 12.28 -15.58
CA ASP A 146 -64.13 11.15 -15.68
C ASP A 146 -62.82 11.54 -16.36
N LEU A 147 -62.91 12.28 -17.47
CA LEU A 147 -61.74 12.80 -18.16
C LEU A 147 -60.92 13.73 -17.25
N SER A 148 -61.58 14.57 -16.45
CA SER A 148 -60.88 15.42 -15.47
C SER A 148 -60.17 14.60 -14.39
N GLY A 149 -60.81 13.52 -13.91
CA GLY A 149 -60.20 12.58 -12.95
C GLY A 149 -58.98 11.84 -13.52
N THR A 150 -59.05 11.40 -14.78
CA THR A 150 -57.91 10.75 -15.46
C THR A 150 -56.77 11.73 -15.73
N ILE A 151 -57.07 12.98 -16.14
CA ILE A 151 -56.05 14.03 -16.29
C ILE A 151 -55.36 14.32 -14.97
N HIS A 152 -56.11 14.40 -13.86
CA HIS A 152 -55.51 14.60 -12.54
C HIS A 152 -54.60 13.45 -12.14
N SER A 153 -55.04 12.20 -12.34
CA SER A 153 -54.24 11.01 -12.08
C SER A 153 -52.97 10.96 -12.93
N LEU A 154 -53.06 11.36 -14.20
CA LEU A 154 -51.91 11.46 -15.11
C LEU A 154 -50.93 12.55 -14.66
N ALA A 155 -51.43 13.70 -14.22
CA ALA A 155 -50.61 14.78 -13.69
C ALA A 155 -49.86 14.37 -12.43
N GLU A 156 -50.51 13.64 -11.50
CA GLU A 156 -49.84 13.08 -10.33
C GLU A 156 -48.79 12.02 -10.70
N ALA A 157 -49.10 11.13 -11.64
CA ALA A 157 -48.15 10.13 -12.12
C ALA A 157 -46.93 10.79 -12.78
N GLN A 158 -47.15 11.84 -13.60
CA GLN A 158 -46.09 12.63 -14.20
C GLN A 158 -45.23 13.31 -13.12
N ARG A 159 -45.85 13.97 -12.14
CA ARG A 159 -45.14 14.61 -11.03
C ARG A 159 -44.28 13.60 -10.25
N ARG A 160 -44.81 12.41 -9.94
CA ARG A 160 -44.03 11.34 -9.29
C ARG A 160 -42.85 10.89 -10.15
N THR A 161 -43.01 10.87 -11.46
CA THR A 161 -41.95 10.50 -12.40
C THR A 161 -40.85 11.56 -12.42
N GLU A 162 -41.23 12.84 -12.44
CA GLU A 162 -40.31 13.98 -12.34
C GLU A 162 -39.54 13.97 -11.02
N GLU A 163 -40.22 13.75 -9.89
CA GLU A 163 -39.58 13.62 -8.57
C GLU A 163 -38.58 12.46 -8.52
N ASN A 164 -38.91 11.31 -9.12
CA ASN A 164 -38.02 10.16 -9.21
C ASN A 164 -36.80 10.44 -10.10
N LEU A 165 -36.99 11.10 -11.25
CA LEU A 165 -35.89 11.50 -12.13
C LEU A 165 -34.95 12.50 -11.45
N GLN A 166 -35.50 13.42 -10.66
CA GLN A 166 -34.70 14.36 -9.91
C GLN A 166 -33.84 13.66 -8.85
N ARG A 167 -34.43 12.76 -8.06
CA ARG A 167 -33.67 11.93 -7.09
C ARG A 167 -32.59 11.08 -7.77
N LEU A 168 -32.90 10.50 -8.93
CA LEU A 168 -31.94 9.73 -9.71
C LEU A 168 -30.77 10.60 -10.17
N THR A 169 -31.06 11.82 -10.64
CA THR A 169 -30.04 12.79 -11.06
C THR A 169 -29.14 13.20 -9.91
N GLU A 170 -29.71 13.48 -8.74
CA GLU A 170 -28.97 13.80 -7.52
C GLU A 170 -28.09 12.64 -7.07
N ALA A 171 -28.61 11.41 -7.09
CA ALA A 171 -27.84 10.20 -6.79
C ALA A 171 -26.68 9.98 -7.78
N PHE A 172 -26.91 10.18 -9.07
CA PHE A 172 -25.85 10.11 -10.09
C PHE A 172 -24.77 11.19 -9.88
N ALA A 173 -25.17 12.42 -9.54
CA ALA A 173 -24.23 13.49 -9.27
C ALA A 173 -23.36 13.17 -8.03
N ALA A 174 -23.98 12.69 -6.95
CA ALA A 174 -23.28 12.26 -5.74
C ALA A 174 -22.30 11.11 -6.04
N HIS A 175 -22.76 10.06 -6.74
CA HIS A 175 -21.91 8.92 -7.07
C HIS A 175 -20.76 9.28 -8.00
N ARG A 176 -20.99 10.18 -8.97
CA ARG A 176 -19.93 10.71 -9.84
C ARG A 176 -18.88 11.47 -9.02
N GLN A 177 -19.30 12.25 -8.04
CA GLN A 177 -18.39 13.00 -7.19
C GLN A 177 -17.55 12.08 -6.31
N GLU A 178 -18.18 11.08 -5.67
CA GLU A 178 -17.49 10.03 -4.91
C GLU A 178 -16.46 9.27 -5.77
N PHE A 179 -16.82 8.96 -7.02
CA PHE A 179 -15.90 8.32 -7.96
C PHE A 179 -14.70 9.21 -8.30
N LEU A 180 -14.91 10.50 -8.50
CA LEU A 180 -13.81 11.45 -8.74
C LEU A 180 -12.90 11.60 -7.52
N GLU A 181 -13.46 11.61 -6.31
CA GLU A 181 -12.71 11.66 -5.05
C GLU A 181 -11.88 10.38 -4.86
N HIS A 182 -12.47 9.20 -5.08
CA HIS A 182 -11.73 7.94 -5.07
C HIS A 182 -10.64 7.87 -6.14
N GLY A 183 -10.90 8.39 -7.34
CA GLY A 183 -9.91 8.52 -8.40
C GLY A 183 -8.74 9.40 -7.97
N ALA A 184 -9.02 10.59 -7.45
CA ALA A 184 -8.01 11.52 -6.95
C ALA A 184 -7.20 10.94 -5.79
N GLU A 185 -7.85 10.23 -4.85
CA GLU A 185 -7.15 9.55 -3.76
C GLU A 185 -6.24 8.42 -4.29
N THR A 186 -6.72 7.65 -5.27
CA THR A 186 -5.95 6.58 -5.91
C THR A 186 -4.72 7.15 -6.61
N ASP A 187 -4.88 8.24 -7.38
CA ASP A 187 -3.78 8.94 -8.03
C ASP A 187 -2.78 9.48 -7.01
N ARG A 188 -3.26 10.02 -5.88
CA ARG A 188 -2.41 10.48 -4.76
C ARG A 188 -1.59 9.33 -4.17
N ARG A 189 -2.21 8.19 -3.89
CA ARG A 189 -1.52 6.99 -3.37
C ARG A 189 -0.50 6.44 -4.37
N PHE A 190 -0.82 6.46 -5.67
CA PHE A 190 0.14 6.08 -6.71
C PHE A 190 1.32 7.05 -6.80
N ALA A 191 1.08 8.35 -6.67
CA ALA A 191 2.15 9.36 -6.62
C ALA A 191 3.06 9.15 -5.41
N GLU A 192 2.50 8.93 -4.22
CA GLU A 192 3.25 8.60 -2.99
C GLU A 192 4.08 7.31 -3.18
N MET A 193 3.50 6.26 -3.75
CA MET A 193 4.22 5.01 -4.00
C MET A 193 5.35 5.21 -5.03
N ALA A 194 5.11 5.98 -6.09
CA ALA A 194 6.15 6.31 -7.07
C ALA A 194 7.30 7.11 -6.44
N GLU A 195 6.99 8.03 -5.53
CA GLU A 195 8.00 8.77 -4.78
C GLU A 195 8.79 7.87 -3.81
N ALA A 196 8.11 7.00 -3.08
CA ALA A 196 8.77 6.01 -2.22
C ALA A 196 9.72 5.09 -3.02
N ILE A 197 9.30 4.65 -4.22
CA ILE A 197 10.15 3.86 -5.12
C ILE A 197 11.35 4.66 -5.61
N ARG A 198 11.17 5.93 -5.98
CA ARG A 198 12.29 6.82 -6.36
C ARG A 198 13.29 6.96 -5.22
N ASN A 199 12.82 7.30 -4.02
CA ASN A 199 13.66 7.46 -2.84
C ASN A 199 14.42 6.16 -2.50
N LEU A 200 13.76 5.00 -2.61
CA LEU A 200 14.40 3.70 -2.41
C LEU A 200 15.46 3.42 -3.48
N SER A 201 15.18 3.75 -4.74
CA SER A 201 16.12 3.57 -5.86
C SER A 201 17.36 4.47 -5.71
N GLU A 202 17.16 5.72 -5.29
CA GLU A 202 18.24 6.66 -4.99
C GLU A 202 19.09 6.16 -3.82
N ALA A 203 18.46 5.75 -2.71
CA ALA A 203 19.16 5.18 -1.56
C ALA A 203 19.94 3.90 -1.93
N PHE A 204 19.36 3.03 -2.77
CA PHE A 204 20.04 1.84 -3.26
C PHE A 204 21.25 2.18 -4.15
N THR A 205 21.12 3.20 -4.99
CA THR A 205 22.22 3.67 -5.85
C THR A 205 23.35 4.26 -5.01
N ALA A 206 23.02 5.10 -4.01
CA ALA A 206 23.98 5.65 -3.07
C ALA A 206 24.70 4.55 -2.29
N HIS A 207 23.97 3.58 -1.73
CA HIS A 207 24.56 2.47 -0.99
C HIS A 207 25.44 1.58 -1.87
N ARG A 208 25.03 1.34 -3.12
CA ARG A 208 25.86 0.60 -4.09
C ARG A 208 27.15 1.34 -4.39
N GLN A 209 27.11 2.67 -4.50
CA GLN A 209 28.29 3.49 -4.73
C GLN A 209 29.24 3.45 -3.52
N GLU A 210 28.73 3.63 -2.30
CA GLU A 210 29.51 3.49 -1.06
C GLU A 210 30.16 2.10 -0.95
N PHE A 211 29.43 1.04 -1.31
CA PHE A 211 29.96 -0.31 -1.30
C PHE A 211 31.11 -0.49 -2.31
N LEU A 212 30.99 0.07 -3.51
CA LEU A 212 32.06 0.04 -4.51
C LEU A 212 33.29 0.83 -4.05
N GLU A 213 33.09 1.97 -3.39
CA GLU A 213 34.17 2.77 -2.80
C GLU A 213 34.88 2.03 -1.67
N HIS A 214 34.14 1.44 -0.73
CA HIS A 214 34.72 0.59 0.31
C HIS A 214 35.45 -0.62 -0.24
N ARG A 215 34.93 -1.24 -1.31
CA ARG A 215 35.63 -2.34 -1.98
C ARG A 215 36.93 -1.85 -2.63
N ALA A 216 36.92 -0.71 -3.31
CA ALA A 216 38.11 -0.12 -3.91
C ALA A 216 39.15 0.28 -2.85
N GLU A 217 38.72 0.84 -1.72
CA GLU A 217 39.59 1.16 -0.59
C GLU A 217 40.19 -0.11 0.02
N THR A 218 39.38 -1.17 0.17
CA THR A 218 39.83 -2.46 0.69
C THR A 218 40.87 -3.09 -0.24
N GLU A 219 40.60 -3.11 -1.54
CA GLU A 219 41.55 -3.60 -2.56
C GLU A 219 42.86 -2.80 -2.51
N ARG A 220 42.78 -1.48 -2.36
CA ARG A 220 43.94 -0.61 -2.20
C ARG A 220 44.74 -0.94 -0.93
N ARG A 221 44.08 -1.12 0.22
CA ARG A 221 44.73 -1.51 1.48
C ARG A 221 45.40 -2.89 1.36
N PHE A 222 44.78 -3.84 0.67
CA PHE A 222 45.39 -5.13 0.37
C PHE A 222 46.62 -5.00 -0.53
N ALA A 223 46.57 -4.16 -1.57
CA ALA A 223 47.71 -3.89 -2.42
C ALA A 223 48.87 -3.25 -1.63
N GLU A 224 48.58 -2.26 -0.77
CA GLU A 224 49.58 -1.63 0.10
C GLU A 224 50.19 -2.63 1.10
N LEU A 225 49.39 -3.52 1.69
CA LEU A 225 49.88 -4.60 2.56
C LEU A 225 50.75 -5.60 1.80
N ALA A 226 50.34 -6.01 0.60
CA ALA A 226 51.12 -6.90 -0.25
C ALA A 226 52.47 -6.27 -0.63
N GLU A 227 52.49 -4.97 -0.93
CA GLU A 227 53.74 -4.26 -1.23
C GLU A 227 54.63 -4.10 0.01
N ALA A 228 54.05 -3.82 1.19
CA ALA A 228 54.78 -3.78 2.45
C ALA A 228 55.37 -5.16 2.82
N GLN A 229 54.61 -6.23 2.60
CA GLN A 229 55.09 -7.61 2.76
C GLN A 229 56.25 -7.89 1.80
N ARG A 230 56.10 -7.56 0.52
CA ARG A 230 57.16 -7.73 -0.49
C ARG A 230 58.44 -7.00 -0.09
N ARG A 231 58.35 -5.74 0.36
CA ARG A 231 59.51 -4.95 0.85
C ARG A 231 60.15 -5.59 2.08
N THR A 232 59.34 -6.14 2.99
CA THR A 232 59.83 -6.83 4.18
C THR A 232 60.56 -8.12 3.81
N GLU A 233 60.00 -8.92 2.89
CA GLU A 233 60.64 -10.13 2.36
C GLU A 233 61.94 -9.81 1.63
N GLU A 234 61.96 -8.76 0.80
CA GLU A 234 63.18 -8.28 0.14
C GLU A 234 64.24 -7.82 1.14
N SER A 235 63.85 -7.06 2.17
CA SER A 235 64.78 -6.62 3.23
C SER A 235 65.32 -7.80 4.03
N LEU A 236 64.50 -8.80 4.34
CA LEU A 236 64.92 -10.02 5.03
C LEU A 236 65.87 -10.86 4.15
N ALA A 237 65.59 -10.97 2.85
CA ALA A 237 66.47 -11.64 1.91
C ALA A 237 67.82 -10.93 1.81
N ALA A 238 67.82 -9.58 1.74
CA ALA A 238 69.03 -8.78 1.75
C ALA A 238 69.84 -8.95 3.05
N HIS A 239 69.19 -8.89 4.22
CA HIS A 239 69.84 -9.13 5.51
C HIS A 239 70.39 -10.55 5.64
N ARG A 240 69.69 -11.57 5.14
CA ARG A 240 70.20 -12.95 5.09
C ARG A 240 71.44 -13.04 4.21
N ALA A 241 71.40 -12.49 3.00
CA ALA A 241 72.54 -12.47 2.10
C ALA A 241 73.75 -11.73 2.69
N GLU A 242 73.53 -10.59 3.37
CA GLU A 242 74.57 -9.86 4.08
C GLU A 242 75.13 -10.67 5.26
N THR A 243 74.26 -11.35 6.01
CA THR A 243 74.64 -12.21 7.13
C THR A 243 75.48 -13.39 6.65
N ASP A 244 75.07 -14.08 5.58
CA ASP A 244 75.82 -15.16 4.96
C ASP A 244 77.20 -14.69 4.48
N ARG A 245 77.25 -13.49 3.89
CA ARG A 245 78.52 -12.87 3.49
C ARG A 245 79.43 -12.59 4.70
N ARG A 246 78.90 -11.97 5.77
CA ARG A 246 79.65 -11.70 7.00
C ARG A 246 80.15 -13.00 7.66
N PHE A 247 79.34 -14.06 7.64
CA PHE A 247 79.76 -15.38 8.12
C PHE A 247 80.87 -15.98 7.27
N ALA A 248 80.80 -15.85 5.94
CA ALA A 248 81.86 -16.29 5.06
C ALA A 248 83.18 -15.51 5.30
N GLU A 249 83.10 -14.19 5.51
CA GLU A 249 84.25 -13.35 5.85
C GLU A 249 84.85 -13.74 7.21
N LEU A 250 84.02 -13.97 8.24
CA LEU A 250 84.46 -14.46 9.55
C LEU A 250 85.12 -15.84 9.46
N ALA A 251 84.55 -16.77 8.70
CA ALA A 251 85.13 -18.10 8.48
C ALA A 251 86.51 -18.00 7.80
N GLN A 252 86.69 -17.08 6.84
CA GLN A 252 88.00 -16.84 6.23
C GLN A 252 89.00 -16.19 7.20
N ALA A 253 88.56 -15.22 8.02
CA ALA A 253 89.41 -14.61 9.03
C ALA A 253 89.85 -15.64 10.10
N GLN A 254 88.95 -16.55 10.50
CA GLN A 254 89.26 -17.66 11.38
C GLN A 254 90.32 -18.57 10.76
N ARG A 255 90.14 -19.02 9.50
CA ARG A 255 91.14 -19.87 8.80
C ARG A 255 92.52 -19.21 8.75
N ARG A 256 92.61 -17.92 8.40
CA ARG A 256 93.88 -17.18 8.40
C ARG A 256 94.52 -17.12 9.78
N THR A 257 93.71 -16.98 10.83
CA THR A 257 94.18 -16.97 12.22
C THR A 257 94.72 -18.35 12.61
N GLU A 258 94.01 -19.44 12.26
CA GLU A 258 94.46 -20.81 12.47
C GLU A 258 95.79 -21.10 11.76
N GLU A 259 95.92 -20.70 10.49
CA GLU A 259 97.17 -20.83 9.71
C GLU A 259 98.33 -20.04 10.37
N THR A 260 98.07 -18.81 10.83
CA THR A 260 99.07 -17.98 11.51
C THR A 260 99.51 -18.62 12.83
N LEU A 261 98.58 -19.15 13.62
CA LEU A 261 98.88 -19.85 14.86
C LEU A 261 99.73 -21.10 14.62
N GLN A 262 99.41 -21.90 13.60
CA GLN A 262 100.23 -23.04 13.21
C GLN A 262 101.67 -22.62 12.87
N HIS A 263 101.83 -21.54 12.11
CA HIS A 263 103.15 -21.02 11.75
C HIS A 263 103.93 -20.51 12.97
N VAL A 264 103.27 -19.85 13.92
CA VAL A 264 103.90 -19.40 15.19
C VAL A 264 104.36 -20.59 16.04
N LEU A 265 103.53 -21.63 16.15
CA LEU A 265 103.89 -22.86 16.89
C LEU A 265 105.12 -23.55 16.28
N LEU A 266 105.15 -23.70 14.95
CA LEU A 266 106.31 -24.27 14.25
C LEU A 266 107.58 -23.44 14.49
N ARG A 267 107.47 -22.11 14.51
CA ARG A 267 108.60 -21.21 14.79
C ARG A 267 109.08 -21.31 16.23
N GLN A 268 108.16 -21.48 17.19
CA GLN A 268 108.50 -21.70 18.60
C GLN A 268 109.31 -22.99 18.78
N GLU A 269 108.89 -24.10 18.17
CA GLU A 269 109.63 -25.37 18.26
C GLU A 269 111.05 -25.25 17.71
N GLN A 270 111.23 -24.56 16.57
CA GLN A 270 112.55 -24.33 15.98
C GLN A 270 113.45 -23.45 16.87
N PHE A 271 112.88 -22.44 17.51
CA PHE A 271 113.62 -21.60 18.47
C PHE A 271 114.07 -22.43 19.68
N GLN A 272 113.21 -23.29 20.22
CA GLN A 272 113.55 -24.18 21.33
C GLN A 272 114.73 -25.11 20.99
N ARG A 273 114.72 -25.74 19.82
CA ARG A 273 115.84 -26.59 19.35
C ARG A 273 117.15 -25.81 19.19
N THR A 274 117.08 -24.52 18.87
CA THR A 274 118.26 -23.66 18.73
C THR A 274 118.88 -23.34 20.10
N LEU A 275 118.05 -23.08 21.11
CA LEU A 275 118.51 -22.84 22.49
C LEU A 275 119.20 -24.07 23.09
N ASP A 276 118.63 -25.27 22.87
CA ASP A 276 119.22 -26.51 23.36
C ASP A 276 120.65 -26.73 22.82
N ARG A 277 120.87 -26.39 21.54
CA ARG A 277 122.18 -26.49 20.89
C ARG A 277 123.19 -25.48 21.43
N PHE A 278 122.76 -24.24 21.74
CA PHE A 278 123.64 -23.25 22.37
C PHE A 278 124.07 -23.67 23.78
N GLY A 279 123.17 -24.29 24.56
CA GLY A 279 123.48 -24.82 25.89
C GLY A 279 124.63 -25.85 25.87
N GLN A 280 124.63 -26.75 24.88
CA GLN A 280 125.67 -27.78 24.75
C GLN A 280 127.08 -27.22 24.46
N ILE A 281 127.19 -26.14 23.68
CA ILE A 281 128.49 -25.57 23.26
C ILE A 281 129.20 -24.86 24.43
N VAL A 282 128.44 -24.17 25.29
CA VAL A 282 129.00 -23.41 26.41
C VAL A 282 129.54 -24.34 27.52
N GLY A 283 128.92 -25.50 27.75
CA GLY A 283 129.35 -26.47 28.76
C GLY A 283 130.79 -26.98 28.55
N VAL A 284 131.06 -27.51 27.35
CA VAL A 284 132.36 -28.13 26.99
C VAL A 284 133.53 -27.15 27.10
N THR A 285 133.31 -25.86 26.84
CA THR A 285 134.39 -24.85 26.89
C THR A 285 134.82 -24.52 28.32
N VAL A 286 133.90 -24.55 29.28
CA VAL A 286 134.21 -24.24 30.70
C VAL A 286 134.92 -25.42 31.38
N GLU A 287 134.56 -26.66 31.01
CA GLU A 287 135.21 -27.87 31.51
C GLU A 287 136.71 -27.92 31.14
N GLY A 288 137.08 -27.55 29.91
CA GLY A 288 138.49 -27.51 29.50
C GLY A 288 139.35 -26.50 30.28
N GLN A 289 138.75 -25.38 30.71
CA GLN A 289 139.44 -24.33 31.50
C GLN A 289 139.67 -24.74 32.96
N MET A 290 138.84 -25.65 33.49
CA MET A 290 138.96 -26.15 34.86
C MET A 290 140.28 -26.89 35.08
N VAL A 291 140.61 -27.80 34.17
CA VAL A 291 141.79 -28.68 34.31
C VAL A 291 143.07 -27.85 34.43
N GLU A 292 143.24 -26.84 33.57
CA GLU A 292 144.41 -25.96 33.59
C GLU A 292 144.51 -25.16 34.90
N ALA A 293 143.38 -24.59 35.35
CA ALA A 293 143.35 -23.76 36.55
C ALA A 293 143.65 -24.56 37.82
N VAL A 294 143.09 -25.77 37.94
CA VAL A 294 143.29 -26.62 39.12
C VAL A 294 144.72 -27.15 39.18
N GLN A 295 145.32 -27.54 38.05
CA GLN A 295 146.73 -27.97 38.02
C GLN A 295 147.68 -26.86 38.50
N ARG A 296 147.45 -25.63 38.05
CA ARG A 296 148.22 -24.46 38.50
C ARG A 296 148.08 -24.25 40.01
N TYR A 297 146.84 -24.26 40.50
CA TYR A 297 146.54 -24.12 41.93
C TYR A 297 147.26 -25.17 42.79
N LEU A 298 147.21 -26.44 42.39
CA LEU A 298 147.85 -27.53 43.13
C LEU A 298 149.38 -27.35 43.18
N ALA A 299 150.01 -27.03 42.05
CA ALA A 299 151.46 -26.84 41.97
C ALA A 299 151.93 -25.66 42.85
N GLU A 300 151.22 -24.53 42.86
CA GLU A 300 151.54 -23.36 43.68
C GLU A 300 151.49 -23.65 45.18
N ARG A 301 150.69 -24.64 45.61
CA ARG A 301 150.55 -25.06 47.00
C ARG A 301 151.43 -26.24 47.40
N GLY A 302 152.33 -26.67 46.50
CA GLY A 302 153.23 -27.79 46.76
C GLY A 302 152.54 -29.16 46.71
N TYR A 303 151.32 -29.24 46.16
CA TYR A 303 150.70 -30.53 45.86
C TYR A 303 151.27 -31.09 44.55
N VAL A 304 151.65 -32.36 44.58
CA VAL A 304 152.05 -33.10 43.39
C VAL A 304 150.88 -33.95 42.92
N LEU A 305 150.41 -33.71 41.71
CA LEU A 305 149.36 -34.50 41.07
C LEU A 305 149.90 -35.93 40.82
N LEU A 306 149.24 -36.94 41.40
CA LEU A 306 149.63 -38.34 41.22
C LEU A 306 149.03 -38.95 39.95
N GLU A 307 147.88 -38.43 39.52
CA GLU A 307 147.13 -38.88 38.34
C GLU A 307 146.45 -37.69 37.64
N PRO A 308 146.23 -37.73 36.31
CA PRO A 308 145.48 -36.69 35.61
C PRO A 308 144.10 -36.43 36.24
N ILE A 309 143.64 -35.18 36.21
CA ILE A 309 142.28 -34.84 36.65
C ILE A 309 141.28 -35.51 35.72
N ALA A 310 140.42 -36.37 36.27
CA ALA A 310 139.43 -37.13 35.51
C ALA A 310 138.02 -36.71 35.92
N THR A 311 137.05 -36.82 35.00
CA THR A 311 135.63 -36.70 35.35
C THR A 311 135.15 -38.05 35.87
N LEU A 312 134.43 -38.05 37.00
CA LEU A 312 133.88 -39.26 37.59
C LEU A 312 132.37 -39.29 37.36
N ALA A 313 131.91 -40.16 36.47
CA ALA A 313 130.49 -40.45 36.31
C ALA A 313 129.98 -41.24 37.52
N ILE A 314 128.95 -40.73 38.20
CA ILE A 314 128.29 -41.42 39.30
C ILE A 314 126.96 -41.92 38.77
N ASP A 315 126.84 -43.25 38.65
CA ASP A 315 125.68 -43.92 38.07
C ASP A 315 124.36 -43.36 38.61
N ARG A 316 123.58 -42.77 37.69
CA ARG A 316 122.19 -42.27 37.87
C ARG A 316 121.97 -41.07 38.79
N ILE A 317 123.01 -40.38 39.27
CA ILE A 317 122.86 -39.20 40.17
C ILE A 317 123.51 -37.94 39.60
N GLY A 318 124.56 -38.08 38.80
CA GLY A 318 125.24 -36.95 38.14
C GLY A 318 126.71 -37.25 37.89
N GLU A 319 127.41 -36.32 37.25
CA GLU A 319 128.86 -36.42 37.02
C GLU A 319 129.58 -35.46 37.97
N LEU A 320 130.66 -35.92 38.59
CA LEU A 320 131.62 -35.03 39.24
C LEU A 320 132.60 -34.53 38.18
N ASP A 321 132.51 -33.23 37.91
CA ASP A 321 133.19 -32.56 36.80
C ASP A 321 134.72 -32.80 36.82
N GLY A 322 135.33 -32.96 38.01
CA GLY A 322 136.71 -33.40 38.16
C GLY A 322 137.02 -34.10 39.50
N ILE A 323 137.94 -35.05 39.48
CA ILE A 323 138.57 -35.67 40.65
C ILE A 323 140.08 -35.70 40.45
N ALA A 324 140.85 -35.35 41.48
CA ALA A 324 142.31 -35.32 41.41
C ALA A 324 142.95 -35.95 42.64
N ARG A 325 143.82 -36.94 42.44
CA ARG A 325 144.64 -37.53 43.50
C ARG A 325 145.96 -36.79 43.61
N VAL A 326 146.32 -36.34 44.81
CA VAL A 326 147.50 -35.52 45.04
C VAL A 326 148.30 -35.99 46.24
N ARG A 327 149.60 -35.71 46.25
CA ARG A 327 150.46 -35.78 47.42
C ARG A 327 150.74 -34.37 47.93
N GLY A 328 150.41 -34.10 49.17
CA GLY A 328 150.61 -32.80 49.81
C GLY A 328 152.07 -32.49 50.14
N PRO A 329 152.36 -31.23 50.48
CA PRO A 329 153.69 -30.80 50.91
C PRO A 329 154.18 -31.54 52.16
N ASP A 330 153.26 -32.03 52.99
CA ASP A 330 153.55 -32.81 54.20
C ASP A 330 153.84 -34.30 53.90
N GLY A 331 153.81 -34.70 52.63
CA GLY A 331 154.04 -36.08 52.16
C GLY A 331 152.80 -36.97 52.16
N GLU A 332 151.70 -36.53 52.79
CA GLU A 332 150.42 -37.25 52.88
C GLU A 332 149.61 -37.18 51.56
N GLU A 333 148.86 -38.23 51.24
CA GLU A 333 147.98 -38.25 50.06
C GLU A 333 146.60 -37.64 50.38
N ALA A 334 146.07 -36.86 49.45
CA ALA A 334 144.77 -36.22 49.54
C ALA A 334 144.04 -36.27 48.19
N TRP A 335 142.74 -36.03 48.20
CA TRP A 335 141.89 -36.05 47.01
C TRP A 335 141.16 -34.74 46.84
N PHE A 336 141.15 -34.16 45.65
CA PHE A 336 140.30 -33.03 45.32
C PHE A 336 139.08 -33.49 44.54
N ILE A 337 137.91 -32.99 44.92
CA ILE A 337 136.67 -33.17 44.16
C ILE A 337 136.24 -31.81 43.65
N ILE A 338 136.05 -31.70 42.34
CA ILE A 338 135.93 -30.45 41.63
C ILE A 338 134.57 -30.42 40.94
N SER A 339 133.77 -29.37 41.19
CA SER A 339 132.59 -29.05 40.37
C SER A 339 132.82 -27.79 39.55
N VAL A 340 132.32 -27.77 38.32
CA VAL A 340 132.47 -26.70 37.34
C VAL A 340 131.16 -25.95 37.19
N LYS A 341 131.22 -24.62 37.32
CA LYS A 341 130.06 -23.75 37.09
C LYS A 341 130.47 -22.51 36.31
N ALA A 342 129.76 -22.22 35.21
CA ALA A 342 129.95 -20.98 34.47
C ALA A 342 129.76 -19.73 35.35
N ARG A 343 128.86 -19.81 36.35
CA ARG A 343 128.64 -18.78 37.37
C ARG A 343 128.62 -19.40 38.76
N LEU A 344 129.52 -18.94 39.62
CA LEU A 344 129.58 -19.29 41.05
C LEU A 344 128.60 -18.42 41.83
N GLY A 345 127.40 -18.95 42.06
CA GLY A 345 126.37 -18.33 42.90
C GLY A 345 126.12 -19.09 44.20
N PRO A 346 125.36 -18.53 45.15
CA PRO A 346 124.94 -19.20 46.38
C PRO A 346 124.35 -20.61 46.15
N ARG A 347 123.50 -20.73 45.12
CA ARG A 347 122.86 -22.00 44.76
C ARG A 347 123.87 -23.07 44.33
N ALA A 348 124.90 -22.69 43.58
CA ALA A 348 125.93 -23.63 43.16
C ALA A 348 126.72 -24.22 44.35
N VAL A 349 127.01 -23.40 45.35
CA VAL A 349 127.68 -23.85 46.58
C VAL A 349 126.77 -24.80 47.37
N HIS A 350 125.48 -24.45 47.49
CA HIS A 350 124.50 -25.28 48.19
C HIS A 350 124.29 -26.64 47.50
N ASP A 351 124.03 -26.63 46.20
CA ASP A 351 123.80 -27.84 45.41
C ASP A 351 125.03 -28.77 45.48
N PHE A 352 126.25 -28.22 45.48
CA PHE A 352 127.48 -29.02 45.61
C PHE A 352 127.69 -29.55 47.04
N ALA A 353 127.39 -28.75 48.07
CA ALA A 353 127.45 -29.21 49.46
C ALA A 353 126.45 -30.36 49.72
N ASP A 354 125.24 -30.27 49.16
CA ASP A 354 124.23 -31.33 49.26
C ASP A 354 124.64 -32.57 48.46
N LEU A 355 125.28 -32.39 47.29
CA LEU A 355 125.84 -33.50 46.51
C LEU A 355 126.91 -34.28 47.30
N LEU A 356 127.82 -33.59 48.02
CA LEU A 356 128.86 -34.24 48.83
C LEU A 356 128.28 -35.01 50.03
N ARG A 357 127.11 -34.59 50.55
CA ARG A 357 126.38 -35.29 51.61
C ARG A 357 125.59 -36.50 51.10
N ASN A 358 125.40 -36.63 49.78
CA ASN A 358 124.63 -37.72 49.21
C ASN A 358 125.36 -39.06 49.39
N ALA A 359 124.74 -40.00 50.10
CA ALA A 359 125.32 -41.30 50.43
C ALA A 359 125.83 -42.08 49.20
N ALA A 360 125.14 -41.99 48.07
CA ALA A 360 125.55 -42.67 46.84
C ALA A 360 126.77 -42.04 46.18
N VAL A 361 126.94 -40.71 46.31
CA VAL A 361 128.17 -40.03 45.87
C VAL A 361 129.35 -40.45 46.74
N GLN A 362 129.15 -40.56 48.06
CA GLN A 362 130.18 -41.04 48.97
C GLN A 362 130.59 -42.50 48.70
N GLU A 363 129.61 -43.36 48.40
CA GLU A 363 129.86 -44.73 48.01
C GLU A 363 130.62 -44.83 46.67
N ALA A 364 130.25 -44.02 45.67
CA ALA A 364 130.97 -43.98 44.39
C ALA A 364 132.42 -43.53 44.56
N LEU A 365 132.69 -42.53 45.41
CA LEU A 365 134.05 -42.10 45.73
C LEU A 365 134.84 -43.22 46.43
N ARG A 366 134.21 -43.97 47.34
CA ARG A 366 134.84 -45.16 47.97
C ARG A 366 135.15 -46.25 46.94
N ALA A 367 134.21 -46.56 46.05
CA ALA A 367 134.37 -47.55 44.99
C ALA A 367 135.48 -47.15 44.00
N TYR A 368 135.63 -45.85 43.72
CA TYR A 368 136.73 -45.30 42.93
C TYR A 368 138.10 -45.46 43.62
N GLY A 369 138.13 -45.68 44.94
CA GLY A 369 139.35 -45.88 45.71
C GLY A 369 139.85 -44.62 46.41
N VAL A 370 139.00 -43.61 46.60
CA VAL A 370 139.32 -42.42 47.40
C VAL A 370 139.58 -42.83 48.84
N ARG A 371 140.84 -42.70 49.27
CA ARG A 371 141.33 -42.99 50.62
C ARG A 371 142.11 -41.78 51.12
N GLY A 372 141.81 -41.32 52.34
CA GLY A 372 142.42 -40.14 52.93
C GLY A 372 141.51 -38.89 52.89
N PRO A 373 142.04 -37.69 53.23
CA PRO A 373 141.28 -36.45 53.26
C PRO A 373 140.82 -36.01 51.86
N VAL A 374 139.55 -35.59 51.77
CA VAL A 374 138.93 -35.09 50.54
C VAL A 374 138.77 -33.57 50.63
N LEU A 375 139.17 -32.83 49.60
CA LEU A 375 139.17 -31.38 49.52
C LEU A 375 138.17 -30.95 48.43
N PRO A 376 136.95 -30.54 48.81
CA PRO A 376 135.95 -30.13 47.84
C PRO A 376 136.27 -28.74 47.29
N LEU A 377 136.24 -28.59 45.97
CA LEU A 377 136.60 -27.39 45.24
C LEU A 377 135.52 -27.09 44.19
N ILE A 378 135.11 -25.83 44.06
CA ILE A 378 134.29 -25.40 42.93
C ILE A 378 135.12 -24.48 42.05
N PHE A 379 135.24 -24.84 40.78
CA PHE A 379 135.80 -24.03 39.74
C PHE A 379 134.72 -23.23 39.02
N GLY A 380 134.97 -21.95 38.74
CA GLY A 380 134.09 -21.19 37.86
C GLY A 380 134.71 -19.99 37.18
N VAL A 381 133.93 -19.39 36.29
CA VAL A 381 134.36 -18.28 35.42
C VAL A 381 133.93 -16.93 36.01
N VAL A 382 132.69 -16.82 36.48
CA VAL A 382 132.14 -15.58 37.05
C VAL A 382 131.72 -15.79 38.50
N LEU A 383 132.13 -14.87 39.38
CA LEU A 383 131.80 -14.90 40.81
C LEU A 383 130.60 -14.01 41.16
N ASP A 384 129.63 -14.56 41.88
CA ASP A 384 128.73 -13.78 42.75
C ASP A 384 129.38 -13.67 44.13
N ARG A 385 129.55 -12.44 44.63
CA ARG A 385 130.21 -12.16 45.92
C ARG A 385 129.61 -12.96 47.08
N ARG A 386 128.30 -13.27 47.06
CA ARG A 386 127.62 -14.00 48.13
C ARG A 386 128.07 -15.47 48.24
N ALA A 387 128.63 -16.04 47.17
CA ALA A 387 129.15 -17.41 47.20
C ALA A 387 130.39 -17.56 48.10
N LEU A 388 131.17 -16.48 48.30
CA LEU A 388 132.39 -16.51 49.10
C LEU A 388 132.13 -16.86 50.58
N GLU A 389 131.11 -16.26 51.18
CA GLU A 389 130.75 -16.47 52.59
C GLU A 389 130.22 -17.89 52.80
N LEU A 390 129.28 -18.32 51.94
CA LEU A 390 128.71 -19.68 51.97
C LEU A 390 129.76 -20.77 51.77
N ALA A 391 130.72 -20.58 50.86
CA ALA A 391 131.75 -21.58 50.62
C ALA A 391 132.70 -21.72 51.82
N ARG A 392 133.03 -20.60 52.49
CA ARG A 392 133.81 -20.64 53.74
C ARG A 392 133.07 -21.38 54.85
N GLU A 393 131.77 -21.12 55.02
CA GLU A 393 130.92 -21.81 56.00
C GLU A 393 130.81 -23.31 55.69
N ALA A 394 130.61 -23.66 54.42
CA ALA A 394 130.51 -25.05 53.96
C ALA A 394 131.87 -25.75 53.86
N ARG A 395 132.98 -25.05 54.15
CA ARG A 395 134.36 -25.56 54.05
C ARG A 395 134.76 -26.02 52.64
N ILE A 396 134.11 -25.47 51.62
CA ILE A 396 134.35 -25.75 50.21
C ILE A 396 135.30 -24.70 49.64
N GLY A 397 136.32 -25.15 48.92
CA GLY A 397 137.23 -24.26 48.21
C GLY A 397 136.56 -23.62 47.00
N LEU A 398 136.95 -22.38 46.69
CA LEU A 398 136.52 -21.69 45.47
C LEU A 398 137.74 -21.30 44.66
N LEU A 399 137.78 -21.76 43.41
CA LEU A 399 138.79 -21.41 42.43
C LEU A 399 138.14 -20.66 41.28
N LEU A 400 138.57 -19.44 41.04
CA LEU A 400 138.08 -18.65 39.91
C LEU A 400 139.13 -18.64 38.80
N GLN A 401 138.71 -18.86 37.56
CA GLN A 401 139.61 -18.93 36.41
C GLN A 401 140.60 -17.76 36.31
N ALA A 402 140.10 -16.53 36.52
CA ALA A 402 140.91 -15.32 36.34
C ALA A 402 141.69 -14.88 37.59
N GLN A 403 141.32 -15.34 38.78
CA GLN A 403 141.82 -14.78 40.05
C GLN A 403 142.52 -15.82 40.94
N GLY A 404 142.45 -17.11 40.60
CA GLY A 404 142.99 -18.18 41.42
C GLY A 404 142.10 -18.48 42.63
N GLU A 405 142.72 -18.95 43.72
CA GLU A 405 142.00 -19.37 44.93
C GLU A 405 141.37 -18.16 45.62
N LEU A 406 140.06 -18.23 45.87
CA LEU A 406 139.32 -17.25 46.65
C LEU A 406 138.97 -17.75 48.05
N VAL A 407 138.78 -19.06 48.17
CA VAL A 407 138.54 -19.78 49.42
C VAL A 407 139.34 -21.07 49.38
N ALA A 408 140.17 -21.30 50.39
CA ALA A 408 140.91 -22.55 50.52
C ALA A 408 139.97 -23.69 50.91
N PRO A 409 140.04 -24.85 50.22
CA PRO A 409 139.28 -26.02 50.62
C PRO A 409 139.81 -26.58 51.94
N GLN A 410 138.92 -27.06 52.79
CA GLN A 410 139.32 -27.75 54.02
C GLN A 410 139.05 -29.25 53.91
N PRO A 411 139.84 -30.10 54.59
CA PRO A 411 139.62 -31.53 54.60
C PRO A 411 138.20 -31.86 55.06
N TRP A 412 137.47 -32.51 54.16
CA TRP A 412 136.19 -33.11 54.39
C TRP A 412 136.41 -34.61 54.63
N ALA A 413 135.93 -35.09 55.77
CA ALA A 413 136.10 -36.48 56.16
C ALA A 413 135.04 -37.34 55.47
N LEU A 414 135.51 -38.35 54.74
CA LEU A 414 134.65 -39.42 54.23
C LEU A 414 134.32 -40.32 55.42
N GLU A 415 133.12 -40.20 56.01
CA GLU A 415 132.76 -40.96 57.21
C GLU A 415 132.92 -42.48 56.96
N ALA A 416 133.65 -43.16 57.86
CA ALA A 416 133.87 -44.60 57.78
C ALA A 416 132.56 -45.32 58.08
N THR A 417 132.01 -46.02 57.09
CA THR A 417 130.96 -47.01 57.33
C THR A 417 131.58 -48.14 58.16
N GLY A 418 131.12 -48.28 59.40
CA GLY A 418 131.42 -49.44 60.22
C GLY A 418 131.05 -50.71 59.46
N ASN A 419 132.04 -51.55 59.20
CA ASN A 419 131.84 -52.92 58.81
C ASN A 419 132.19 -53.76 60.05
N SER A 420 131.21 -54.43 60.64
CA SER A 420 131.44 -55.62 61.45
C SER A 420 130.40 -56.65 61.05
N GLU A 421 130.90 -57.66 60.37
CA GLU A 421 130.29 -58.96 60.17
C GLU A 421 129.94 -59.64 61.50
N ASP A 422 129.01 -60.59 61.38
CA ASP A 422 128.54 -61.60 62.34
C ASP A 422 129.65 -62.31 63.14
N PRO A 423 129.24 -63.01 64.21
CA PRO A 423 129.15 -64.47 64.09
C PRO A 423 127.77 -65.07 64.41
#